data_AF-A0A369VGQ3-F1
#
_entry.id   AF-A0A369VGQ3-F1
#
_cell.length_a   1.000
_cell.length_b   1.000
_cell.length_c   1.000
_cell.angle_alpha   90.00
_cell.angle_beta   90.00
_cell.angle_gamma   90.00
#
_symmetry.space_group_name_H-M   'P 1'
#
loop_
_entity.id
_entity.type
_entity.pdbx_description
1 polymer ?
#
loop_
_entity_poly.entity_id
_entity_poly.type
_entity_poly.pdbx_seq_one_letter_code
_entity_poly.pdbx_strand_id
1 'polypeptide(L)'
;MVSDKYYKGWDGKEYVYTFTGKFGLEIEGDFSGRKRWTDGKTASLTEKLGDFVHGLVEAAAATRRHAIAREAEHRRWEEEARRREEIQRDLRAVEDFKLKLLAEAAAFRESQLISAYLERVHEQLADDRNALAQPAKDWLDLAQRIASKVDPTTRRVERLKSGIASSSHGGGYFGDALK
;
A
#
# COMPACT_ATOMS: atom_id res chain seq x y z
N MET A 1 -26.53 30.45 52.30
CA MET A 1 -25.36 30.94 51.56
C MET A 1 -24.17 30.66 52.43
N VAL A 2 -23.25 29.80 52.00
CA VAL A 2 -21.97 29.59 52.70
C VAL A 2 -21.05 30.70 52.21
N SER A 3 -20.46 31.46 53.11
CA SER A 3 -19.50 32.52 52.80
C SER A 3 -18.20 32.14 53.48
N ASP A 4 -17.11 32.14 52.72
CA ASP A 4 -15.80 31.79 53.27
C ASP A 4 -15.19 32.98 54.04
N LYS A 5 -14.34 32.70 55.02
CA LYS A 5 -13.86 33.73 55.96
C LYS A 5 -12.70 34.54 55.38
N TYR A 6 -13.01 35.83 55.19
CA TYR A 6 -12.18 37.05 55.25
C TYR A 6 -10.71 36.95 54.83
N TYR A 7 -10.37 37.58 53.70
CA TYR A 7 -9.02 38.04 53.41
C TYR A 7 -8.93 39.56 53.67
N LYS A 8 -8.08 39.95 54.63
CA LYS A 8 -7.80 41.37 54.92
C LYS A 8 -6.63 41.83 54.03
N GLY A 9 -6.94 42.65 53.04
CA GLY A 9 -5.92 43.31 52.21
C GLY A 9 -5.09 44.30 53.04
N TRP A 10 -3.86 44.56 52.60
CA TRP A 10 -2.96 45.55 53.23
C TRP A 10 -3.52 46.99 53.23
N ASP A 11 -4.55 47.25 52.41
CA ASP A 11 -5.28 48.52 52.31
C ASP A 11 -6.51 48.60 53.23
N GLY A 12 -6.75 47.58 54.05
CA GLY A 12 -7.89 47.52 54.97
C GLY A 12 -9.24 47.27 54.29
N LYS A 13 -9.27 46.97 52.97
CA LYS A 13 -10.51 46.61 52.28
C LYS A 13 -10.89 45.17 52.58
N GLU A 14 -12.16 44.98 52.93
CA GLU A 14 -12.76 43.67 53.14
C GLU A 14 -13.30 43.14 51.81
N TYR A 15 -12.79 41.98 51.39
CA TYR A 15 -13.29 41.27 50.23
C TYR A 15 -14.23 40.15 50.69
N VAL A 16 -15.53 40.29 50.37
CA VAL A 16 -16.52 39.24 50.61
C VAL A 16 -16.62 38.38 49.36
N TYR A 17 -16.10 37.16 49.43
CA TYR A 17 -16.24 36.19 48.36
C TYR A 17 -17.66 35.61 48.34
N THR A 18 -18.39 35.85 47.26
CA THR A 18 -19.75 35.32 47.05
C THR A 18 -19.73 34.20 46.02
N PHE A 19 -20.16 33.01 46.44
CA PHE A 19 -20.25 31.81 45.60
C PHE A 19 -21.33 31.99 44.52
N THR A 20 -20.91 32.37 43.31
CA THR A 20 -21.84 32.56 42.18
C THR A 20 -22.21 31.23 41.51
N GLY A 21 -21.43 30.16 41.73
CA GLY A 21 -21.63 28.85 41.07
C GLY A 21 -21.36 28.85 39.57
N LYS A 22 -20.89 29.98 38.99
CA LYS A 22 -20.68 30.14 37.55
C LYS A 22 -19.27 29.79 37.09
N PHE A 23 -18.34 29.64 38.02
CA PHE A 23 -16.92 29.45 37.72
C PHE A 23 -16.55 27.97 37.81
N GLY A 24 -15.79 27.48 36.83
CA GLY A 24 -15.37 26.09 36.75
C GLY A 24 -14.15 25.89 35.87
N LEU A 25 -13.45 24.79 36.09
CA LEU A 25 -12.28 24.35 35.35
C LEU A 25 -12.63 23.07 34.59
N GLU A 26 -12.15 22.99 33.36
CA GLU A 26 -12.36 21.84 32.49
C GLU A 26 -11.05 21.45 31.82
N ILE A 27 -10.80 20.14 31.76
CA ILE A 27 -9.69 19.57 31.01
C ILE A 27 -10.29 19.00 29.73
N GLU A 28 -10.00 19.65 28.62
CA GLU A 28 -10.33 19.15 27.30
C GLU A 28 -9.34 18.05 26.88
N GLY A 29 -9.85 16.98 26.27
CA GLY A 29 -9.00 15.90 25.76
C GLY A 29 -9.64 14.52 25.88
N ASP A 30 -9.06 13.59 25.14
CA ASP A 30 -9.46 12.18 25.14
C ASP A 30 -8.71 11.41 26.23
N PHE A 31 -9.26 11.43 27.44
CA PHE A 31 -8.79 10.65 28.57
C PHE A 31 -9.97 10.18 29.42
N SER A 32 -9.81 9.02 30.07
CA SER A 32 -10.77 8.51 31.05
C SER A 32 -10.55 9.17 32.40
N GLY A 33 -11.56 9.83 32.95
CA GLY A 33 -11.47 10.47 34.26
C GLY A 33 -12.46 11.62 34.43
N ARG A 34 -12.39 12.29 35.58
CA ARG A 34 -13.16 13.52 35.82
C ARG A 34 -12.56 14.63 34.96
N LYS A 35 -13.40 15.30 34.17
CA LYS A 35 -12.98 16.37 33.25
C LYS A 35 -13.37 17.78 33.71
N ARG A 36 -14.35 17.90 34.61
CA ARG A 36 -14.92 19.19 35.00
C ARG A 36 -15.03 19.32 36.52
N TRP A 37 -14.60 20.49 37.01
CA TRP A 37 -14.70 20.92 38.41
C TRP A 37 -15.40 22.28 38.43
N THR A 38 -16.51 22.37 39.15
CA THR A 38 -17.29 23.60 39.27
C THR A 38 -17.39 24.03 40.72
N ASP A 39 -17.59 25.33 40.92
CA ASP A 39 -17.91 25.89 42.22
C ASP A 39 -19.27 25.34 42.71
N GLY A 40 -19.33 24.89 43.97
CA GLY A 40 -20.49 24.20 44.54
C GLY A 40 -21.19 25.01 45.63
N LYS A 41 -22.42 24.63 45.99
CA LYS A 41 -23.14 25.24 47.12
C LYS A 41 -22.48 25.02 48.49
N THR A 42 -21.64 23.99 48.60
CA THR A 42 -21.05 23.51 49.87
C THR A 42 -19.53 23.40 49.86
N ALA A 43 -18.88 23.55 48.70
CA ALA A 43 -17.43 23.43 48.57
C ALA A 43 -16.92 24.31 47.44
N SER A 44 -15.87 25.08 47.72
CA SER A 44 -15.30 26.07 46.80
C SER A 44 -14.49 25.42 45.70
N LEU A 45 -14.30 26.14 44.59
CA LEU A 45 -13.34 25.73 43.58
C LEU A 45 -11.90 25.70 44.13
N THR A 46 -11.56 26.58 45.06
CA THR A 46 -10.25 26.64 45.73
C THR A 46 -9.97 25.39 46.57
N GLU A 47 -10.98 24.87 47.26
CA GLU A 47 -10.89 23.59 47.98
C GLU A 47 -10.72 22.41 47.02
N LYS A 48 -11.31 22.49 45.82
CA LYS A 48 -11.21 21.46 44.76
C LYS A 48 -9.96 21.63 43.89
N LEU A 49 -9.11 22.63 44.14
CA LEU A 49 -7.95 22.94 43.30
C LEU A 49 -6.91 21.83 43.36
N GLY A 50 -6.73 21.19 44.53
CA GLY A 50 -5.88 20.00 44.67
C GLY A 50 -6.36 18.83 43.82
N ASP A 51 -7.67 18.53 43.86
CA ASP A 51 -8.29 17.48 43.04
C ASP A 51 -8.18 17.78 41.54
N PHE A 52 -8.31 19.05 41.16
CA PHE A 52 -8.11 19.49 39.78
C PHE A 52 -6.67 19.25 39.31
N VAL A 53 -5.68 19.63 40.12
CA VAL A 53 -4.26 19.40 39.79
C VAL A 53 -3.98 17.90 39.67
N HIS A 54 -4.56 17.07 40.54
CA HIS A 54 -4.45 15.61 40.41
C HIS A 54 -5.04 15.10 39.08
N GLY A 55 -6.26 15.53 38.73
CA GLY A 55 -6.89 15.20 37.46
C GLY A 55 -6.10 15.68 36.24
N LEU A 56 -5.42 16.82 36.34
CA LEU A 56 -4.54 17.33 35.28
C LEU A 56 -3.30 16.45 35.07
N VAL A 57 -2.69 15.98 36.15
CA VAL A 57 -1.55 15.05 36.07
C VAL A 57 -1.98 13.71 35.45
N GLU A 58 -3.14 13.19 35.85
CA GLU A 58 -3.70 11.96 35.27
C GLU A 58 -4.01 12.12 33.78
N ALA A 59 -4.63 13.25 33.39
CA ALA A 59 -4.93 13.57 32.00
C ALA A 59 -3.66 13.69 31.14
N ALA A 60 -2.62 14.36 31.67
CA ALA A 60 -1.34 14.49 30.99
C ALA A 60 -0.65 13.13 30.81
N ALA A 61 -0.68 12.27 31.83
CA ALA A 61 -0.13 10.92 31.78
C ALA A 61 -0.90 10.02 30.79
N ALA A 62 -2.24 10.11 30.76
CA ALA A 62 -3.07 9.40 29.78
C ALA A 62 -2.78 9.87 28.35
N THR A 63 -2.76 11.18 28.12
CA THR A 63 -2.45 11.79 26.82
C THR A 63 -1.08 11.33 26.30
N ARG A 64 -0.06 11.32 27.17
CA ARG A 64 1.28 10.84 26.80
C ARG A 64 1.28 9.36 26.44
N ARG A 65 0.58 8.52 27.20
CA ARG A 65 0.43 7.09 26.90
C ARG A 65 -0.26 6.86 25.56
N HIS A 66 -1.35 7.58 25.28
CA HIS A 66 -2.04 7.50 24.00
C HIS A 66 -1.18 7.98 22.82
N ALA A 67 -0.39 9.04 23.00
CA ALA A 67 0.53 9.50 21.96
C ALA A 67 1.58 8.44 21.64
N ILE A 68 2.21 7.83 22.66
CA ILE A 68 3.20 6.76 22.48
C ILE A 68 2.56 5.52 21.82
N ALA A 69 1.37 5.12 22.25
CA ALA A 69 0.66 3.97 21.69
C ALA A 69 0.32 4.19 20.21
N ARG A 70 -0.20 5.38 19.85
CA ARG A 70 -0.51 5.75 18.46
C ARG A 70 0.75 5.79 17.60
N GLU A 71 1.85 6.32 18.11
CA GLU A 71 3.12 6.34 17.36
C GLU A 71 3.64 4.92 17.13
N ALA A 72 3.56 4.05 18.13
CA ALA A 72 3.95 2.65 17.99
C ALA A 72 3.06 1.87 17.00
N GLU A 73 1.74 2.11 17.04
CA GLU A 73 0.79 1.54 16.08
C GLU A 73 1.05 2.05 14.66
N HIS A 74 1.27 3.35 14.51
CA HIS A 74 1.58 3.96 13.21
C HIS A 74 2.85 3.36 12.60
N ARG A 75 3.92 3.22 13.39
CA ARG A 75 5.17 2.58 12.92
C ARG A 75 4.95 1.14 12.48
N ARG A 76 4.17 0.35 13.24
CA ARG A 76 3.82 -1.03 12.86
C ARG A 76 3.01 -1.07 11.57
N TRP A 77 2.04 -0.16 11.43
CA TRP A 77 1.22 -0.08 10.23
C TRP A 77 2.04 0.33 9.00
N GLU A 78 2.96 1.28 9.13
CA GLU A 78 3.89 1.68 8.06
C GLU A 78 4.81 0.51 7.64
N GLU A 79 5.36 -0.23 8.58
CA GLU A 79 6.19 -1.41 8.29
C GLU A 79 5.38 -2.51 7.60
N GLU A 80 4.17 -2.81 8.08
CA GLU A 80 3.28 -3.76 7.43
C GLU A 80 2.84 -3.30 6.04
N ALA A 81 2.54 -2.01 5.86
CA ALA A 81 2.16 -1.45 4.56
C ALA A 81 3.30 -1.60 3.56
N ARG A 82 4.55 -1.30 3.96
CA ARG A 82 5.74 -1.50 3.11
C ARG A 82 5.90 -2.96 2.70
N ARG A 83 5.81 -3.90 3.65
CA ARG A 83 5.89 -5.34 3.35
C ARG A 83 4.79 -5.79 2.40
N ARG A 84 3.55 -5.33 2.61
CA ARG A 84 2.43 -5.65 1.72
C ARG A 84 2.65 -5.08 0.32
N GLU A 85 3.16 -3.87 0.20
CA GLU A 85 3.47 -3.28 -1.11
C GLU A 85 4.55 -4.07 -1.87
N GLU A 86 5.62 -4.49 -1.19
CA GLU A 86 6.68 -5.32 -1.79
C GLU A 86 6.11 -6.64 -2.31
N ILE A 87 5.37 -7.37 -1.47
CA ILE A 87 4.71 -8.62 -1.87
C ILE A 87 3.76 -8.38 -3.05
N GLN A 88 2.98 -7.29 -3.02
CA GLN A 88 2.06 -6.96 -4.12
C GLN A 88 2.78 -6.53 -5.40
N ARG A 89 4.00 -5.99 -5.32
CA ARG A 89 4.83 -5.72 -6.49
C ARG A 89 5.35 -7.02 -7.08
N ASP A 90 5.84 -7.92 -6.24
CA ASP A 90 6.36 -9.22 -6.70
C ASP A 90 5.27 -10.08 -7.33
N LEU A 91 4.09 -10.15 -6.70
CA LEU A 91 2.93 -10.85 -7.26
C LEU A 91 2.50 -10.27 -8.61
N ARG A 92 2.49 -8.94 -8.76
CA ARG A 92 2.19 -8.29 -10.04
C ARG A 92 3.23 -8.61 -11.10
N ALA A 93 4.52 -8.59 -10.74
CA ALA A 93 5.60 -8.93 -11.67
C ALA A 93 5.49 -10.40 -12.16
N VAL A 94 5.15 -11.33 -11.26
CA VAL A 94 4.93 -12.74 -11.61
C VAL A 94 3.71 -12.91 -12.52
N GLU A 95 2.59 -12.25 -12.22
CA GLU A 95 1.39 -12.36 -13.07
C GLU A 95 1.62 -11.71 -14.45
N ASP A 96 2.27 -10.55 -14.50
CA ASP A 96 2.63 -9.90 -15.77
C ASP A 96 3.57 -10.78 -16.60
N PHE A 97 4.54 -11.44 -15.96
CA PHE A 97 5.43 -12.39 -16.60
C PHE A 97 4.64 -13.58 -17.16
N LYS A 98 3.75 -14.16 -16.36
CA LYS A 98 2.90 -15.28 -16.75
C LYS A 98 2.01 -14.92 -17.93
N LEU A 99 1.36 -13.76 -17.92
CA LEU A 99 0.51 -13.30 -19.03
C LEU A 99 1.31 -13.14 -20.33
N LYS A 100 2.51 -12.54 -20.26
CA LYS A 100 3.40 -12.41 -21.41
C LYS A 100 3.86 -13.77 -21.93
N LEU A 101 4.21 -14.70 -21.04
CA LEU A 101 4.63 -16.05 -21.40
C LEU A 101 3.49 -16.83 -22.08
N LEU A 102 2.27 -16.74 -21.53
CA LEU A 102 1.09 -17.37 -22.13
C LEU A 102 0.77 -16.80 -23.52
N ALA A 103 0.89 -15.48 -23.70
CA ALA A 103 0.71 -14.83 -24.99
C ALA A 103 1.75 -15.32 -26.02
N GLU A 104 3.02 -15.47 -25.61
CA GLU A 104 4.05 -16.03 -26.48
C GLU A 104 3.81 -17.50 -26.80
N ALA A 105 3.39 -18.32 -25.82
CA ALA A 105 3.06 -19.71 -26.05
C ALA A 105 1.88 -19.87 -27.02
N ALA A 106 0.87 -19.00 -26.93
CA ALA A 106 -0.25 -18.97 -27.86
C ALA A 106 0.20 -18.62 -29.28
N ALA A 107 1.01 -17.56 -29.45
CA ALA A 107 1.55 -17.17 -30.75
C ALA A 107 2.42 -18.28 -31.37
N PHE A 108 3.24 -18.96 -30.56
CA PHE A 108 4.00 -20.12 -31.01
C PHE A 108 3.09 -21.24 -31.51
N ARG A 109 2.03 -21.57 -30.75
CA ARG A 109 1.06 -22.60 -31.15
C ARG A 109 0.39 -22.25 -32.48
N GLU A 110 0.00 -20.99 -32.69
CA GLU A 110 -0.58 -20.52 -33.95
C GLU A 110 0.41 -20.67 -35.12
N SER A 111 1.67 -20.27 -34.93
CA SER A 111 2.72 -20.45 -35.94
C SER A 111 2.94 -21.93 -36.29
N GLN A 112 2.92 -22.82 -35.29
CA GLN A 112 3.02 -24.27 -35.51
C GLN A 112 1.84 -24.81 -36.31
N LEU A 113 0.62 -24.35 -36.04
CA LEU A 113 -0.57 -24.77 -36.81
C LEU A 113 -0.48 -24.34 -38.28
N ILE A 114 -0.07 -23.10 -38.54
CA ILE A 114 0.11 -22.60 -39.91
C ILE A 114 1.22 -23.40 -40.61
N SER A 115 2.34 -23.66 -39.93
CA SER A 115 3.46 -24.40 -40.49
C SER A 115 3.09 -25.84 -40.83
N ALA A 116 2.39 -26.54 -39.93
CA ALA A 116 1.92 -27.90 -40.17
C ALA A 116 0.89 -27.98 -41.30
N TYR A 117 0.00 -27.00 -41.42
CA TYR A 117 -0.92 -26.90 -42.55
C TYR A 117 -0.17 -26.71 -43.87
N LEU A 118 0.81 -25.79 -43.89
CA LEU A 118 1.63 -25.56 -45.07
C LEU A 118 2.42 -26.80 -45.45
N GLU A 119 3.00 -27.53 -44.49
CA GLU A 119 3.69 -28.79 -44.73
C GLU A 119 2.76 -29.81 -45.39
N ARG A 120 1.52 -29.94 -44.90
CA ARG A 120 0.52 -30.84 -45.49
C ARG A 120 0.13 -30.45 -46.92
N VAL A 121 -0.05 -29.16 -47.19
CA VAL A 121 -0.30 -28.64 -48.54
C VAL A 121 0.90 -28.93 -49.46
N HIS A 122 2.10 -28.75 -48.94
CA HIS A 122 3.36 -29.01 -49.62
C HIS A 122 3.57 -30.49 -49.96
N GLU A 123 3.12 -31.42 -49.12
CA GLU A 123 3.10 -32.87 -49.39
C GLU A 123 2.11 -33.22 -50.51
N GLN A 124 0.90 -32.66 -50.46
CA GLN A 124 -0.13 -32.93 -51.48
C GLN A 124 0.23 -32.38 -52.86
N LEU A 125 1.06 -31.33 -52.90
CA LEU A 125 1.56 -30.73 -54.12
C LEU A 125 2.90 -31.29 -54.58
N ALA A 126 3.46 -32.31 -53.90
CA ALA A 126 4.82 -32.80 -54.17
C ALA A 126 5.07 -33.17 -55.64
N ASP A 127 4.07 -33.74 -56.32
CA ASP A 127 4.16 -34.14 -57.73
C ASP A 127 3.93 -32.96 -58.71
N ASP A 128 3.12 -31.97 -58.34
CA ASP A 128 2.68 -30.86 -59.22
C ASP A 128 3.33 -29.51 -58.91
N ARG A 129 4.24 -29.44 -57.94
CA ARG A 129 4.86 -28.17 -57.46
C ARG A 129 5.48 -27.32 -58.56
N ASN A 130 6.14 -27.95 -59.53
CA ASN A 130 6.78 -27.24 -60.64
C ASN A 130 5.76 -26.75 -61.68
N ALA A 131 4.58 -27.37 -61.76
CA ALA A 131 3.48 -27.01 -62.65
C ALA A 131 2.57 -25.90 -62.08
N LEU A 132 2.78 -25.48 -60.82
CA LEU A 132 2.00 -24.42 -60.19
C LEU A 132 2.20 -23.06 -60.91
N ALA A 133 1.09 -22.38 -61.15
CA ALA A 133 1.08 -21.00 -61.64
C ALA A 133 1.68 -20.03 -60.60
N GLN A 134 2.24 -18.92 -61.08
CA GLN A 134 2.91 -17.93 -60.23
C GLN A 134 2.04 -17.42 -59.05
N PRO A 135 0.74 -17.13 -59.20
CA PRO A 135 -0.09 -16.68 -58.08
C PRO A 135 -0.21 -17.68 -56.93
N ALA A 136 -0.17 -18.98 -57.23
CA ALA A 136 -0.21 -20.03 -56.20
C ALA A 136 1.12 -20.11 -55.42
N LYS A 137 2.25 -19.90 -56.11
CA LYS A 137 3.57 -19.82 -55.49
C LYS A 137 3.68 -18.59 -54.58
N ASP A 138 3.22 -17.44 -55.07
CA ASP A 138 3.21 -16.18 -54.31
C ASP A 138 2.36 -16.30 -53.04
N TRP A 139 1.24 -17.03 -53.10
CA TRP A 139 0.40 -17.31 -51.94
C TRP A 139 1.10 -18.19 -50.89
N LEU A 140 1.78 -19.26 -51.31
CA LEU A 140 2.55 -20.13 -50.42
C LEU A 140 3.69 -19.38 -49.74
N ASP A 141 4.41 -18.54 -50.49
CA ASP A 141 5.48 -17.69 -49.95
C ASP A 141 4.94 -16.67 -48.93
N LEU A 142 3.79 -16.07 -49.22
CA LEU A 142 3.14 -15.15 -48.28
C LEU A 142 2.73 -15.86 -47.00
N ALA A 143 2.13 -17.04 -47.11
CA ALA A 143 1.70 -17.84 -45.96
C ALA A 143 2.89 -18.28 -45.10
N GLN A 144 4.00 -18.68 -45.72
CA GLN A 144 5.25 -19.03 -45.02
C GLN A 144 5.82 -17.81 -44.28
N ARG A 145 5.83 -16.63 -44.90
CA ARG A 145 6.27 -15.39 -44.24
C ARG A 145 5.40 -15.02 -43.04
N ILE A 146 4.09 -15.26 -43.13
CA ILE A 146 3.17 -15.04 -41.99
C ILE A 146 3.51 -15.99 -40.84
N ALA A 147 3.70 -17.29 -41.11
CA ALA A 147 4.08 -18.28 -40.09
C ALA A 147 5.38 -17.91 -39.36
N SER A 148 6.41 -17.51 -40.11
CA SER A 148 7.70 -17.07 -39.55
C SER A 148 7.62 -15.74 -38.79
N LYS A 149 6.71 -14.84 -39.17
CA LYS A 149 6.51 -13.55 -38.47
C LYS A 149 5.76 -13.71 -37.14
N VAL A 150 4.83 -14.67 -37.10
CA VAL A 150 4.04 -14.98 -35.89
C VAL A 150 4.87 -15.77 -34.89
N ASP A 151 5.87 -16.53 -35.33
CA ASP A 151 6.77 -17.29 -34.47
C ASP A 151 7.54 -16.38 -33.49
N PRO A 152 7.28 -16.45 -32.17
CA PRO A 152 7.97 -15.62 -31.19
C PRO A 152 9.35 -16.18 -30.81
N THR A 153 9.69 -17.41 -31.20
CA THR A 153 10.88 -18.12 -30.70
C THR A 153 12.18 -17.49 -31.17
N THR A 154 12.29 -17.07 -32.43
CA THR A 154 13.51 -16.45 -32.97
C THR A 154 13.88 -15.19 -32.17
N ARG A 155 12.91 -14.29 -31.98
CA ARG A 155 13.11 -13.06 -31.20
C ARG A 155 13.42 -13.35 -29.74
N ARG A 156 12.79 -14.38 -29.15
CA ARG A 156 13.04 -14.78 -27.76
C ARG A 156 14.45 -15.32 -27.58
N VAL A 157 14.93 -16.17 -28.50
CA VAL A 157 16.29 -16.72 -28.50
C VAL A 157 17.32 -15.60 -28.68
N GLU A 158 17.09 -14.66 -29.60
CA GLU A 158 17.96 -13.49 -29.78
C GLU A 158 18.05 -12.63 -28.52
N ARG A 159 16.91 -12.33 -27.87
CA ARG A 159 16.88 -11.57 -26.61
C ARG A 159 17.62 -12.28 -25.48
N LEU A 160 17.48 -13.61 -25.38
CA LEU A 160 18.21 -14.40 -24.38
C LEU A 160 19.71 -14.38 -24.65
N LYS A 161 20.13 -14.52 -25.92
CA LYS A 161 21.55 -14.42 -26.32
C LYS A 161 22.12 -13.02 -26.08
N SER A 162 21.38 -11.96 -26.38
CA SER A 162 21.82 -10.58 -26.15
C SER A 162 21.80 -10.19 -24.67
N GLY A 163 20.89 -10.77 -23.87
CA GLY A 163 20.80 -10.55 -22.43
C GLY A 163 21.91 -11.22 -21.62
N ILE A 164 22.45 -12.35 -22.09
CA ILE A 164 23.66 -12.98 -21.52
C ILE A 164 24.91 -12.11 -21.76
N ALA A 165 24.93 -11.29 -22.81
CA ALA A 165 26.03 -10.37 -23.08
C ALA A 165 25.99 -9.08 -22.25
N SER A 166 24.88 -8.73 -21.59
CA SER A 166 24.73 -7.49 -20.82
C SER A 166 24.45 -7.64 -19.33
N SER A 167 24.34 -8.86 -18.78
CA SER A 167 24.01 -9.07 -17.36
C SER A 167 25.23 -9.04 -16.42
N SER A 168 26.11 -8.05 -16.57
CA SER A 168 27.20 -7.80 -15.62
C SER A 168 26.81 -6.84 -14.48
N HIS A 169 25.63 -6.21 -14.48
CA HIS A 169 25.22 -5.32 -13.39
C HIS A 169 23.71 -5.37 -13.15
N GLY A 170 23.30 -5.84 -11.97
CA GLY A 170 21.92 -5.75 -11.47
C GLY A 170 21.38 -7.06 -10.93
N GLY A 171 21.88 -7.49 -9.77
CA GLY A 171 21.31 -8.58 -8.98
C GLY A 171 19.93 -8.25 -8.39
N GLY A 172 19.18 -9.31 -8.06
CA GLY A 172 17.83 -9.30 -7.48
C GLY A 172 16.79 -9.11 -8.58
N TYR A 173 15.94 -10.08 -8.93
CA TYR A 173 14.70 -10.37 -8.19
C TYR A 173 14.14 -11.79 -8.50
N PHE A 174 14.85 -12.63 -9.27
CA PHE A 174 14.35 -13.95 -9.67
C PHE A 174 14.80 -15.12 -8.75
N GLY A 175 15.57 -14.84 -7.69
CA GLY A 175 16.23 -15.88 -6.89
C GLY A 175 15.44 -16.44 -5.70
N ASP A 176 14.38 -15.79 -5.23
CA ASP A 176 13.74 -16.13 -3.94
C ASP A 176 12.28 -16.63 -4.03
N ALA A 177 11.71 -16.75 -5.23
CA ALA A 177 10.35 -17.27 -5.40
C ALA A 177 10.28 -18.80 -5.58
N LEU A 178 11.41 -19.52 -5.48
CA LEU A 178 11.50 -20.98 -5.69
C LEU A 178 12.31 -21.70 -4.60
N LYS A 179 12.18 -21.30 -3.34
CA LYS A 179 12.66 -22.08 -2.19
C LYS A 179 11.51 -22.44 -1.26
#